data_AF-A0AAW0LDL5-F1
#
_entry.id   AF-A0AAW0LDL5-F1
#
_cell.length_a   1.000
_cell.length_b   1.000
_cell.length_c   1.000
_cell.angle_alpha   90.00
_cell.angle_beta   90.00
_cell.angle_gamma   90.00
#
_symmetry.space_group_name_H-M   'P 1'
#
loop_
_entity.id
_entity.type
_entity.pdbx_description
1 polymer ?
#
loop_
_entity_poly.entity_id
_entity_poly.type
_entity_poly.pdbx_seq_one_letter_code
_entity_poly.pdbx_strand_id
1 'polypeptide(L)'
;LKQHNGELKGGAKASRAGRPWVCACIIQGFKDQSEACEFESKWKNVSKKLPRKKENDDMPKHLDETSLLLLQKRQEALDRVKGLLDCGHLEIDWQLNPH
;
A
#
# COMPACT_ATOMS: atom_id res chain seq x y z
N LEU A 1 -12.86 2.54 -3.76
CA LEU A 1 -12.85 1.12 -4.19
C LEU A 1 -13.87 0.80 -5.28
N LYS A 2 -15.14 1.23 -5.16
CA LYS A 2 -16.21 0.92 -6.15
C LYS A 2 -15.83 1.18 -7.62
N GLN A 3 -15.15 2.29 -7.93
CA GLN A 3 -14.64 2.56 -9.29
C GLN A 3 -13.54 1.58 -9.73
N HIS A 4 -12.64 1.19 -8.81
CA HIS A 4 -11.59 0.19 -9.09
C HIS A 4 -12.18 -1.20 -9.32
N ASN A 5 -13.21 -1.59 -8.56
CA ASN A 5 -13.94 -2.85 -8.74
C ASN A 5 -14.87 -2.85 -9.96
N GLY A 6 -15.05 -1.71 -10.61
CA GLY A 6 -15.90 -1.56 -11.79
C GLY A 6 -17.39 -1.46 -11.48
N GLU A 7 -17.76 -1.31 -10.21
CA GLU A 7 -19.14 -0.99 -9.79
C GLU A 7 -19.55 0.42 -10.26
N LEU A 8 -18.58 1.33 -10.41
CA LEU A 8 -18.78 2.69 -10.91
C LEU A 8 -17.88 2.98 -12.12
N LYS A 9 -18.38 3.77 -13.07
CA LYS A 9 -17.60 4.27 -14.22
C LYS A 9 -16.48 5.21 -13.74
N GLY A 10 -15.37 5.24 -14.49
CA GLY A 10 -14.21 6.11 -14.20
C GLY A 10 -13.04 5.45 -13.46
N GLY A 11 -13.03 4.12 -13.29
CA GLY A 11 -11.88 3.41 -12.73
C GLY A 11 -10.62 3.48 -13.59
N ALA A 12 -9.45 3.46 -12.94
CA ALA A 12 -8.16 3.47 -13.62
C ALA A 12 -7.94 2.21 -14.50
N LYS A 13 -7.30 2.35 -15.66
CA LYS A 13 -7.03 1.24 -16.60
C LYS A 13 -6.29 0.07 -15.93
N ALA A 14 -5.30 0.38 -15.09
CA ALA A 14 -4.53 -0.61 -14.34
C ALA A 14 -5.35 -1.38 -13.29
N SER A 15 -6.46 -0.80 -12.81
CA SER A 15 -7.35 -1.46 -11.83
C SER A 15 -8.39 -2.39 -12.45
N ARG A 16 -8.33 -2.65 -13.75
CA ARG A 16 -9.23 -3.60 -14.43
C ARG A 16 -8.87 -5.05 -14.16
N ALA A 17 -7.59 -5.37 -14.07
CA ALA A 17 -7.10 -6.71 -13.72
C ALA A 17 -6.97 -6.85 -12.19
N GLY A 18 -7.00 -8.08 -11.66
CA GLY A 18 -6.77 -8.35 -10.25
C GLY A 18 -7.88 -7.89 -9.29
N ARG A 19 -9.11 -7.77 -9.78
CA ARG A 19 -10.30 -7.54 -8.95
C ARG A 19 -10.67 -8.83 -8.20
N PRO A 20 -11.24 -8.75 -6.98
CA PRO A 20 -11.62 -7.53 -6.26
C PRO A 20 -10.41 -6.82 -5.64
N TRP A 21 -10.38 -5.49 -5.76
CA TRP A 21 -9.42 -4.66 -5.04
C TRP A 21 -9.91 -4.46 -3.61
N VAL A 22 -9.00 -4.67 -2.67
CA VAL A 22 -9.18 -4.40 -1.25
C VAL A 22 -8.30 -3.22 -0.85
N CYS A 23 -8.80 -2.36 0.03
CA CYS A 23 -7.97 -1.34 0.64
C CYS A 23 -7.18 -1.99 1.77
N ALA A 24 -5.86 -1.92 1.70
CA ALA A 24 -4.99 -2.52 2.70
C ALA A 24 -4.76 -1.60 3.90
N CYS A 25 -4.64 -0.30 3.64
CA CYS A 25 -4.34 0.71 4.62
C CYS A 25 -4.92 2.05 4.18
N ILE A 26 -5.44 2.80 5.14
CA ILE A 26 -5.88 4.17 5.00
C ILE A 26 -5.01 5.01 5.93
N ILE A 27 -4.52 6.13 5.43
CA ILE A 27 -3.75 7.10 6.20
C ILE A 27 -4.53 8.40 6.14
N GLN A 28 -4.87 8.93 7.31
CA GLN A 28 -5.69 10.12 7.46
C GLN A 28 -5.07 11.09 8.47
N GLY A 29 -5.61 12.29 8.55
CA GLY A 29 -5.08 13.37 9.40
C GLY A 29 -4.13 14.32 8.68
N PHE A 30 -3.96 14.21 7.36
CA PHE A 30 -3.19 15.21 6.60
C PHE A 30 -3.81 16.60 6.73
N LYS A 31 -2.97 17.61 6.98
CA LYS A 31 -3.35 19.01 7.10
C LYS A 31 -3.86 19.56 5.77
N ASP A 32 -3.18 19.20 4.69
CA ASP A 32 -3.42 19.70 3.34
C ASP A 32 -3.16 18.63 2.28
N GLN A 33 -3.69 18.86 1.07
CA GLN A 33 -3.45 17.98 -0.08
C GLN A 33 -1.96 17.88 -0.45
N SER A 34 -1.19 18.96 -0.22
CA SER A 34 0.26 18.97 -0.45
C SER A 34 0.99 17.97 0.45
N GLU A 35 0.65 17.94 1.75
CA GLU A 35 1.24 17.01 2.71
C GLU A 35 0.93 15.55 2.32
N ALA A 36 -0.31 15.29 1.91
CA ALA A 36 -0.71 13.97 1.41
C ALA A 36 0.08 13.54 0.17
N CYS A 37 0.30 14.45 -0.78
CA CYS A 37 1.05 14.19 -2.01
C CYS A 37 2.55 13.95 -1.74
N GLU A 38 3.15 14.73 -0.84
CA GLU A 38 4.54 14.56 -0.41
C GLU A 38 4.74 13.23 0.30
N PHE A 39 3.81 12.88 1.20
CA PHE A 39 3.80 11.60 1.87
C PHE A 39 3.70 10.43 0.87
N GLU A 40 2.73 10.49 -0.05
CA GLU A 40 2.54 9.46 -1.09
C GLU A 40 3.83 9.26 -1.90
N SER A 41 4.43 10.37 -2.34
CA SER A 41 5.64 10.36 -3.16
C SER A 41 6.83 9.75 -2.40
N LYS A 42 7.04 10.13 -1.14
CA LYS A 42 8.11 9.57 -0.29
C LYS A 42 7.87 8.09 -0.03
N TRP A 43 6.66 7.69 0.36
CA TRP A 43 6.34 6.29 0.63
C TRP A 43 6.49 5.40 -0.60
N LYS A 44 6.05 5.87 -1.77
CA LYS A 44 6.27 5.18 -3.05
C LYS A 44 7.74 5.02 -3.37
N ASN A 45 8.56 6.05 -3.11
CA ASN A 45 10.00 5.98 -3.33
C ASN A 45 10.72 5.01 -2.38
N VAL A 46 10.36 5.02 -1.09
CA VAL A 46 10.89 4.07 -0.10
C VAL A 46 10.49 2.64 -0.45
N SER A 47 9.21 2.42 -0.80
CA SER A 47 8.68 1.11 -1.20
C SER A 47 9.41 0.52 -2.42
N LYS A 48 9.77 1.37 -3.40
CA LYS A 48 10.58 0.96 -4.56
C LYS A 48 12.01 0.57 -4.20
N LYS A 49 12.62 1.28 -3.23
CA LYS A 49 14.01 1.05 -2.81
C LYS A 49 14.18 -0.17 -1.89
N LEU A 50 13.10 -0.63 -1.25
CA LEU A 50 13.14 -1.86 -0.46
C LEU A 50 13.44 -3.06 -1.36
N PRO A 51 14.42 -3.91 -0.99
CA PRO A 51 14.79 -5.07 -1.79
C PRO A 51 13.55 -5.93 -2.07
N ARG A 52 13.42 -6.42 -3.31
CA ARG A 52 12.48 -7.51 -3.59
C ARG A 52 13.16 -8.77 -3.08
N LYS A 53 12.56 -9.43 -2.08
CA LYS A 53 12.98 -10.78 -1.70
C LYS A 53 12.79 -11.64 -2.96
N LYS A 54 13.88 -12.13 -3.54
CA LYS A 54 13.81 -13.10 -4.64
C LYS A 54 13.29 -14.39 -4.02
N GLU A 55 12.00 -14.65 -4.19
CA GLU A 55 11.44 -15.96 -3.89
C GLU A 55 11.99 -16.93 -4.94
N ASN A 56 12.58 -18.04 -4.50
CA ASN A 56 12.97 -19.14 -5.38
C ASN A 56 11.71 -19.68 -6.07
N ASP A 57 11.82 -19.99 -7.35
CA ASP A 57 10.71 -20.16 -8.31
C ASP A 57 9.82 -21.41 -8.06
N ASP A 58 10.15 -22.25 -7.07
CA ASP A 58 9.61 -23.61 -6.92
C ASP A 58 8.44 -23.76 -5.92
N MET A 59 8.03 -22.71 -5.18
CA MET A 59 6.92 -22.86 -4.21
C MET A 59 5.56 -22.48 -4.82
N PRO A 60 4.52 -23.34 -4.69
CA PRO A 60 3.17 -22.99 -5.09
C PRO A 60 2.69 -21.78 -4.27
N LYS A 61 2.60 -20.63 -4.94
CA LYS A 61 2.20 -19.36 -4.33
C LYS A 61 0.73 -19.43 -3.98
N HIS A 62 0.42 -19.64 -2.71
CA HIS A 62 -0.90 -19.30 -2.22
C HIS A 62 -1.09 -17.78 -2.36
N LEU A 63 -2.22 -17.35 -2.93
CA LEU A 63 -2.49 -15.93 -3.21
C LEU A 63 -2.39 -15.06 -1.94
N ASP A 64 -2.72 -15.66 -0.79
CA ASP A 64 -2.65 -15.02 0.53
C ASP A 64 -1.22 -14.77 1.02
N GLU A 65 -0.27 -15.69 0.82
CA GLU A 65 1.12 -15.49 1.27
C GLU A 65 1.81 -14.36 0.51
N THR A 66 1.59 -14.28 -0.81
CA THR A 66 2.14 -13.19 -1.63
C THR A 66 1.54 -11.85 -1.23
N SER A 67 0.25 -11.83 -0.87
CA SER A 67 -0.45 -10.64 -0.38
C SER A 67 0.09 -10.21 0.98
N LEU A 68 0.28 -11.14 1.93
CA LEU A 68 0.86 -10.88 3.24
C LEU A 68 2.29 -10.32 3.15
N LEU A 69 3.15 -10.92 2.33
CA LEU A 69 4.52 -10.43 2.11
C LEU A 69 4.52 -9.00 1.54
N LEU A 70 3.60 -8.71 0.61
CA LEU A 70 3.43 -7.37 0.05
C LEU A 70 2.96 -6.36 1.10
N LEU A 71 2.01 -6.75 1.98
CA LEU A 71 1.52 -5.91 3.07
C LEU A 71 2.64 -5.61 4.08
N GLN A 72 3.37 -6.63 4.51
CA GLN A 72 4.51 -6.49 5.42
C GLN A 72 5.56 -5.53 4.86
N LYS A 73 5.92 -5.69 3.58
CA LYS A 73 6.87 -4.77 2.91
C LYS A 73 6.34 -3.33 2.87
N ARG A 74 5.05 -3.13 2.67
CA ARG A 74 4.44 -1.78 2.69
C ARG A 74 4.44 -1.18 4.09
N GLN A 75 4.22 -2.00 5.12
CA GLN A 75 4.32 -1.58 6.51
C GLN A 75 5.75 -1.17 6.86
N GLU A 76 6.76 -1.97 6.50
CA GLU A 76 8.17 -1.58 6.70
C GLU A 76 8.54 -0.28 5.98
N ALA A 77 8.02 -0.09 4.76
CA ALA A 77 8.21 1.15 4.02
C ALA A 77 7.58 2.34 4.75
N LEU A 78 6.42 2.13 5.37
CA LEU A 78 5.70 3.13 6.13
C LEU A 78 6.47 3.54 7.39
N ASP A 79 6.99 2.57 8.15
CA ASP A 79 7.79 2.84 9.34
C ASP A 79 9.06 3.65 9.03
N ARG A 80 9.70 3.38 7.88
CA ARG A 80 10.82 4.21 7.41
C ARG A 80 10.39 5.63 7.08
N VAL A 81 9.20 5.82 6.49
CA VAL A 81 8.68 7.16 6.18
C VAL A 81 8.32 7.92 7.45
N LYS A 82 7.74 7.25 8.46
CA LYS A 82 7.50 7.83 9.80
C LYS A 82 8.78 8.31 10.47
N GLY A 83 9.91 7.66 10.23
CA GLY A 83 11.22 8.13 10.70
C GLY A 83 11.80 9.31 9.91
N LEU A 84 11.26 9.63 8.72
CA LEU A 84 11.75 10.68 7.81
C LEU A 84 10.84 11.91 7.74
N LEU A 85 9.62 11.80 8.24
CA LEU A 85 8.60 12.84 8.25
C LEU A 85 8.00 12.90 9.65
N ASP A 86 7.65 14.10 10.10
CA ASP A 86 6.84 14.27 11.30
C ASP A 86 5.40 13.84 11.01
N CYS A 87 5.14 12.55 11.19
CA CYS A 87 3.85 11.90 10.91
C CYS A 87 3.07 11.60 12.20
N GLY A 88 3.41 12.25 13.31
CA GLY A 88 2.81 11.97 14.63
C GLY A 88 1.31 12.30 14.70
N HIS A 89 0.83 13.21 13.84
CA HIS A 89 -0.59 13.56 13.70
C HIS A 89 -1.35 12.68 12.71
N LEU A 90 -0.65 11.80 11.97
CA LEU A 90 -1.29 10.93 10.99
C LEU A 90 -1.83 9.67 11.66
N GLU A 91 -3.12 9.40 11.44
CA GLU A 91 -3.76 8.17 11.85
C GLU A 91 -3.64 7.15 10.72
N ILE A 92 -3.07 5.99 11.03
CA ILE A 92 -2.80 4.94 10.07
C ILE A 92 -3.62 3.74 10.48
N ASP A 93 -4.60 3.44 9.65
CA ASP A 93 -5.52 2.35 9.85
C ASP A 93 -5.21 1.23 8.82
N TRP A 94 -4.87 0.05 9.32
CA TRP A 94 -4.64 -1.13 8.48
C TRP A 94 -5.92 -1.97 8.43
N GLN A 95 -6.55 -1.97 7.27
CA GLN A 95 -7.79 -2.69 7.00
C GLN A 95 -7.55 -4.18 6.69
N LEU A 96 -6.32 -4.54 6.32
CA LEU A 96 -5.86 -5.91 6.17
C LEU A 96 -4.78 -6.17 7.22
N ASN A 97 -5.13 -6.96 8.24
CA ASN A 97 -4.18 -7.36 9.26
C ASN A 97 -3.08 -8.23 8.61
N PRO A 98 -1.80 -7.85 8.72
CA PRO A 98 -0.69 -8.69 8.27
C PRO A 98 -0.34 -9.80 9.28
N HIS A 99 -1.23 -10.10 10.24
CA HIS A 99 -1.02 -11.02 11.36
C HIS A 99 -1.47 -12.45 11.05
#